data_AF-A0A8X7RQM5-F1
#
_entry.id   AF-A0A8X7RQM5-F1
#
_cell.length_a   1.000
_cell.length_b   1.000
_cell.length_c   1.000
_cell.angle_alpha   90.00
_cell.angle_beta   90.00
_cell.angle_gamma   90.00
#
_symmetry.space_group_name_H-M   'P 1'
#
loop_
_entity.id
_entity.type
_entity.pdbx_description
1 polymer ?
#
loop_
_entity_poly.entity_id
_entity_poly.type
_entity_poly.pdbx_seq_one_letter_code
_entity_poly.pdbx_strand_id
1 'polypeptide(L)'
;MCLSYFFIVNNLQFVVVTVRSTRLKSLLGDDWLTKHEAKVRSYAEKYEKAAWTNVFASLPAKTSAKLSAEEATTCFKRFHASFAGAYMKQSSCVIEDAKLRDELKVSIARKLVPEYREFYEKYLPMLRQDRNIETLVSFKPDNLENYLSDLFHGTTIISDSSHSASSSLSSSSCCSIGCVKN
;
A
#
# COMPACT_ATOMS: atom_id res chain seq x y z
N MET A 1 5.79 -8.18 12.05
CA MET A 1 4.80 -9.26 11.84
C MET A 1 4.02 -9.17 10.53
N CYS A 2 3.61 -7.98 10.02
CA CYS A 2 2.86 -7.92 8.75
C CYS A 2 3.64 -8.49 7.54
N LEU A 3 4.95 -8.26 7.45
CA LEU A 3 5.77 -8.72 6.32
C LEU A 3 5.82 -10.26 6.20
N SER A 4 5.71 -10.99 7.30
CA SER A 4 5.65 -12.47 7.28
C SER A 4 4.36 -12.95 6.62
N TYR A 5 3.21 -12.32 6.93
CA TYR A 5 1.95 -12.63 6.26
C TYR A 5 1.97 -12.26 4.79
N PHE A 6 2.57 -11.13 4.45
CA PHE A 6 2.77 -10.70 3.07
C PHE A 6 3.53 -11.76 2.24
N PHE A 7 4.66 -12.23 2.77
CA PHE A 7 5.45 -13.29 2.12
C PHE A 7 4.62 -14.56 1.92
N ILE A 8 3.88 -15.00 2.94
CA ILE A 8 3.02 -16.19 2.85
C ILE A 8 1.95 -16.02 1.78
N VAL A 9 1.30 -14.85 1.71
CA VAL A 9 0.24 -14.55 0.75
C VAL A 9 0.78 -14.62 -0.68
N ASN A 10 1.90 -13.96 -0.97
CA ASN A 10 2.53 -14.00 -2.30
C ASN A 10 2.92 -15.43 -2.71
N ASN A 11 3.65 -16.14 -1.85
CA ASN A 11 4.12 -17.48 -2.17
C ASN A 11 2.97 -18.48 -2.34
N LEU A 12 1.97 -18.42 -1.45
CA LEU A 12 0.84 -19.32 -1.52
C LEU A 12 -0.03 -19.04 -2.75
N GLN A 13 -0.22 -17.77 -3.10
CA GLN A 13 -0.93 -17.40 -4.33
C GLN A 13 -0.19 -17.91 -5.57
N PHE A 14 1.14 -17.76 -5.63
CA PHE A 14 1.94 -18.32 -6.71
C PHE A 14 1.75 -19.83 -6.86
N VAL A 15 1.79 -20.57 -5.74
CA VAL A 15 1.56 -22.02 -5.73
C VAL A 15 0.15 -22.36 -6.21
N VAL A 16 -0.88 -21.64 -5.75
CA VAL A 16 -2.28 -21.84 -6.17
C VAL A 16 -2.44 -21.61 -7.68
N VAL A 17 -1.86 -20.52 -8.22
CA VAL A 17 -1.90 -20.19 -9.65
C VAL A 17 -1.15 -21.25 -10.47
N THR A 18 0.00 -21.71 -9.99
CA THR A 18 0.79 -22.76 -10.64
C THR A 18 0.04 -24.08 -10.68
N VAL A 19 -0.58 -24.50 -9.57
CA VAL A 19 -1.38 -25.73 -9.55
C VAL A 19 -2.58 -25.58 -10.50
N ARG A 20 -3.27 -24.44 -10.49
CA ARG A 20 -4.44 -24.19 -11.35
C ARG A 20 -4.11 -24.26 -12.85
N SER A 21 -2.91 -23.82 -13.24
CA SER A 21 -2.47 -23.73 -14.64
C SER A 21 -1.71 -24.95 -15.16
N THR A 22 -1.41 -25.93 -14.30
CA THR A 22 -0.63 -27.13 -14.66
C THR A 22 -1.45 -28.41 -14.51
N ARG A 23 -0.88 -29.54 -14.95
CA ARG A 23 -1.46 -30.88 -14.76
C ARG A 23 -1.60 -31.28 -13.29
N LEU A 24 -1.01 -30.52 -12.36
CA LEU A 24 -1.18 -30.74 -10.93
C LEU A 24 -2.64 -30.54 -10.50
N LYS A 25 -3.43 -29.70 -11.20
CA LYS A 25 -4.86 -29.55 -10.93
C LYS A 25 -5.61 -30.88 -10.98
N SER A 26 -5.37 -31.70 -12.01
CA SER A 26 -6.05 -33.00 -12.15
C SER A 26 -5.59 -34.04 -11.13
N LEU A 27 -4.38 -33.88 -10.59
CA LEU A 27 -3.83 -34.78 -9.57
C LEU A 27 -4.30 -34.42 -8.16
N LEU A 28 -4.37 -33.12 -7.85
CA LEU A 28 -4.71 -32.61 -6.52
C LEU A 28 -6.21 -32.36 -6.33
N GLY A 29 -6.95 -32.15 -7.42
CA GLY A 29 -8.39 -31.90 -7.41
C GLY A 29 -8.78 -30.46 -7.05
N ASP A 30 -10.05 -30.12 -7.30
CA ASP A 30 -10.61 -28.79 -7.06
C ASP A 30 -10.76 -28.46 -5.56
N ASP A 31 -10.95 -29.48 -4.71
CA ASP A 31 -11.03 -29.32 -3.25
C ASP A 31 -9.73 -28.76 -2.68
N TRP A 32 -8.59 -29.23 -3.20
CA TRP A 32 -7.29 -28.73 -2.81
C TRP A 32 -7.15 -27.24 -3.16
N LEU A 33 -7.55 -26.85 -4.37
CA LEU A 33 -7.51 -25.44 -4.80
C LEU A 33 -8.40 -24.57 -3.90
N THR A 34 -9.65 -24.98 -3.69
CA THR A 34 -10.62 -24.25 -2.86
C THR A 34 -10.08 -24.02 -1.45
N LYS A 35 -9.49 -25.06 -0.84
CA LYS A 35 -8.89 -24.97 0.50
C LYS A 35 -7.70 -24.00 0.55
N HIS A 36 -6.84 -24.02 -0.46
CA HIS A 36 -5.64 -23.17 -0.49
C HIS A 36 -5.99 -21.72 -0.84
N GLU A 37 -6.96 -21.47 -1.72
CA GLU A 37 -7.52 -20.14 -1.96
C GLU A 37 -8.14 -19.53 -0.70
N ALA A 38 -8.89 -20.33 0.07
CA ALA A 38 -9.41 -19.89 1.37
C ALA A 38 -8.30 -19.52 2.35
N LYS A 39 -7.18 -20.25 2.32
CA LYS A 39 -6.00 -19.97 3.13
C LYS A 39 -5.28 -18.69 2.69
N VAL A 40 -5.15 -18.43 1.38
CA VAL A 40 -4.65 -17.15 0.84
C VAL A 40 -5.49 -16.00 1.38
N ARG A 41 -6.82 -16.08 1.23
CA ARG A 41 -7.74 -15.04 1.74
C ARG A 41 -7.58 -14.80 3.24
N SER A 42 -7.52 -15.87 4.04
CA SER A 42 -7.34 -15.74 5.49
C SER A 42 -6.01 -15.06 5.87
N TYR A 43 -4.91 -15.34 5.15
CA TYR A 43 -3.65 -14.66 5.41
C TYR A 43 -3.63 -13.23 4.89
N ALA A 44 -4.30 -12.93 3.78
CA ALA A 44 -4.46 -11.57 3.27
C ALA A 44 -5.21 -10.69 4.29
N GLU A 45 -6.27 -11.21 4.90
CA GLU A 45 -7.00 -10.52 5.98
C GLU A 45 -6.12 -10.27 7.22
N LYS A 46 -5.30 -11.25 7.61
CA LYS A 46 -4.34 -11.10 8.73
C LYS A 46 -3.27 -10.07 8.43
N TYR A 47 -2.76 -10.09 7.19
CA TYR A 47 -1.83 -9.07 6.70
C TYR A 47 -2.47 -7.69 6.77
N GLU A 48 -3.66 -7.52 6.20
CA GLU A 48 -4.40 -6.26 6.16
C GLU A 48 -4.59 -5.70 7.58
N LYS A 49 -5.12 -6.53 8.48
CA LYS A 49 -5.29 -6.14 9.89
C LYS A 49 -3.96 -5.73 10.52
N ALA A 50 -2.90 -6.52 10.36
CA ALA A 50 -1.61 -6.23 10.96
C ALA A 50 -0.92 -4.98 10.37
N ALA A 51 -1.11 -4.71 9.08
CA ALA A 51 -0.51 -3.59 8.37
C ALA A 51 -1.20 -2.26 8.69
N TRP A 52 -2.53 -2.28 8.86
CA TRP A 52 -3.35 -1.08 8.97
C TRP A 52 -3.91 -0.82 10.38
N THR A 53 -3.67 -1.71 11.36
CA THR A 53 -4.22 -1.57 12.72
C THR A 53 -3.93 -0.22 13.36
N ASN A 54 -2.74 0.35 13.16
CA ASN A 54 -2.38 1.65 13.74
C ASN A 54 -3.11 2.80 13.07
N VAL A 55 -3.39 2.69 11.77
CA VAL A 55 -4.19 3.65 11.02
C VAL A 55 -5.63 3.62 11.51
N PHE A 56 -6.23 2.45 11.66
CA PHE A 56 -7.58 2.36 12.23
C PHE A 56 -7.64 2.83 13.69
N ALA A 57 -6.66 2.47 14.51
CA ALA A 57 -6.59 2.94 15.90
C ALA A 57 -6.35 4.45 16.03
N SER A 58 -5.85 5.10 14.96
CA SER A 58 -5.62 6.55 14.92
C SER A 58 -6.90 7.38 14.81
N LEU A 59 -8.01 6.75 14.39
CA LEU A 59 -9.34 7.34 14.35
C LEU A 59 -9.99 7.29 15.74
N PRO A 60 -10.88 8.24 16.07
CA PRO A 60 -11.65 8.15 17.30
C PRO A 60 -12.64 7.00 17.24
N ALA A 61 -12.92 6.39 18.41
CA ALA A 61 -13.94 5.36 18.52
C ALA A 61 -15.32 5.93 18.16
N LYS A 62 -16.15 5.16 17.44
CA LYS A 62 -17.52 5.58 17.07
C LYS A 62 -18.40 5.92 18.26
N THR A 63 -18.12 5.32 19.42
CA THR A 63 -18.82 5.54 20.69
C THR A 63 -18.26 6.71 21.51
N SER A 64 -17.22 7.38 21.01
CA SER A 64 -16.62 8.52 21.71
C SER A 64 -17.60 9.69 21.75
N ALA A 65 -17.64 10.37 22.90
CA ALA A 65 -18.30 11.65 23.03
C ALA A 65 -17.75 12.65 21.99
N LYS A 66 -18.49 13.73 21.75
CA LYS A 66 -18.08 14.77 20.81
C LYS A 66 -16.71 15.33 21.26
N LEU A 67 -15.69 15.15 20.42
CA LEU A 67 -14.33 15.60 20.69
C LEU A 67 -14.24 17.13 20.74
N SER A 68 -13.30 17.65 21.53
CA SER A 68 -12.87 19.05 21.46
C SER A 68 -12.11 19.35 20.15
N ALA A 69 -11.89 20.63 19.86
CA ALA A 69 -11.09 21.05 18.69
C ALA A 69 -9.62 20.58 18.83
N GLU A 70 -9.04 20.65 20.03
CA GLU A 70 -7.66 20.20 20.24
C GLU A 70 -7.53 18.68 20.10
N GLU A 71 -8.50 17.93 20.61
CA GLU A 71 -8.55 16.47 20.49
C GLU A 71 -8.70 16.02 19.03
N ALA A 72 -9.61 16.67 18.28
CA ALA A 72 -9.79 16.40 16.86
C ALA A 72 -8.52 16.71 16.06
N THR A 73 -7.86 17.84 16.33
CA THR A 73 -6.57 18.20 15.72
C THR A 73 -5.50 17.15 15.98
N THR A 74 -5.42 16.67 17.22
CA THR A 74 -4.48 15.61 17.62
C THR A 74 -4.78 14.30 16.88
N CYS A 75 -6.06 13.95 16.72
CA CYS A 75 -6.47 12.78 15.95
C CYS A 75 -6.09 12.90 14.47
N PHE A 76 -6.29 14.05 13.83
CA PHE A 76 -5.85 14.27 12.44
C PHE A 76 -4.34 14.09 12.27
N LYS A 77 -3.53 14.67 13.17
CA LYS A 77 -2.05 14.50 13.13
C LYS A 77 -1.65 13.04 13.31
N ARG A 78 -2.27 12.35 14.26
CA ARG A 78 -2.02 10.92 14.53
C ARG A 78 -2.40 10.05 13.35
N PHE A 79 -3.53 10.34 12.71
CA PHE A 79 -3.98 9.67 11.51
C PHE A 79 -3.00 9.86 10.36
N HIS A 80 -2.64 11.10 10.08
CA HIS A 80 -1.71 11.42 9.01
C HIS A 80 -0.36 10.70 9.19
N ALA A 81 0.25 10.77 10.38
CA ALA A 81 1.50 10.08 10.66
C ALA A 81 1.38 8.55 10.52
N SER A 82 0.28 7.97 11.01
CA SER A 82 0.03 6.52 10.92
C SER A 82 -0.19 6.07 9.48
N PHE A 83 -0.98 6.82 8.72
CA PHE A 83 -1.27 6.54 7.31
C PHE A 83 -0.02 6.66 6.44
N ALA A 84 0.73 7.76 6.56
CA ALA A 84 1.98 7.95 5.84
C ALA A 84 2.99 6.83 6.14
N GLY A 85 3.16 6.48 7.43
CA GLY A 85 4.05 5.38 7.82
C GLY A 85 3.61 4.02 7.28
N ALA A 86 2.31 3.74 7.20
CA ALA A 86 1.78 2.53 6.58
C ALA A 86 2.00 2.55 5.06
N TYR A 87 1.63 3.64 4.40
CA TYR A 87 1.79 3.85 2.96
C TYR A 87 3.23 3.65 2.50
N MET A 88 4.20 4.28 3.18
CA MET A 88 5.64 4.13 2.86
C MET A 88 6.11 2.67 2.95
N LYS A 89 5.60 1.91 3.92
CA LYS A 89 5.98 0.49 4.10
C LYS A 89 5.30 -0.41 3.06
N GLN A 90 4.06 -0.12 2.70
CA GLN A 90 3.28 -0.97 1.80
C GLN A 90 3.49 -0.66 0.31
N SER A 91 3.93 0.55 -0.03
CA SER A 91 4.29 0.93 -1.41
C SER A 91 5.54 0.22 -1.93
N SER A 92 6.50 -0.09 -1.05
CA SER A 92 7.70 -0.86 -1.39
C SER A 92 7.47 -2.38 -1.50
N CYS A 93 6.32 -2.86 -1.04
CA CYS A 93 5.92 -4.25 -1.19
C CYS A 93 5.49 -4.53 -2.64
N VAL A 94 5.73 -5.74 -3.16
CA VAL A 94 5.32 -6.15 -4.52
C VAL A 94 4.42 -7.38 -4.45
N ILE A 95 3.17 -7.26 -4.92
CA ILE A 95 2.27 -8.41 -5.11
C ILE A 95 2.21 -8.70 -6.60
N GLU A 96 2.76 -9.83 -7.03
CA GLU A 96 2.84 -10.20 -8.45
C GLU A 96 1.45 -10.48 -9.05
N ASP A 97 0.61 -11.23 -8.33
CA ASP A 97 -0.74 -11.56 -8.76
C ASP A 97 -1.64 -10.32 -8.75
N ALA A 98 -2.06 -9.88 -9.94
CA ALA A 98 -2.84 -8.66 -10.11
C ALA A 98 -4.20 -8.72 -9.41
N LYS A 99 -4.88 -9.87 -9.46
CA LYS A 99 -6.21 -10.04 -8.86
C LYS A 99 -6.14 -9.89 -7.35
N LEU A 100 -5.21 -10.60 -6.71
CA LEU A 100 -4.96 -10.51 -5.27
C LEU A 100 -4.57 -9.09 -4.85
N ARG A 101 -3.70 -8.44 -5.64
CA ARG A 101 -3.28 -7.06 -5.41
C ARG A 101 -4.49 -6.12 -5.41
N ASP A 102 -5.36 -6.21 -6.41
CA ASP A 102 -6.52 -5.34 -6.54
C ASP A 102 -7.58 -5.64 -5.46
N GLU A 103 -7.85 -6.91 -5.16
CA GLU A 103 -8.76 -7.31 -4.07
C GLU A 103 -8.33 -6.73 -2.72
N LEU A 104 -7.01 -6.74 -2.44
CA LEU A 104 -6.47 -6.20 -1.21
C LEU A 104 -6.59 -4.66 -1.16
N LYS A 105 -6.28 -3.95 -2.25
CA LYS A 105 -6.48 -2.49 -2.35
C LYS A 105 -7.93 -2.10 -2.11
N VAL A 106 -8.87 -2.78 -2.80
CA VAL A 106 -10.32 -2.56 -2.65
C VAL A 106 -10.78 -2.87 -1.23
N SER A 107 -10.27 -3.93 -0.60
CA SER A 107 -10.59 -4.28 0.79
C SER A 107 -10.17 -3.17 1.77
N ILE A 108 -8.94 -2.67 1.64
CA ILE A 108 -8.41 -1.59 2.49
C ILE A 108 -9.22 -0.31 2.28
N ALA A 109 -9.41 0.12 1.03
CA ALA A 109 -10.13 1.35 0.71
C ALA A 109 -11.57 1.31 1.25
N ARG A 110 -12.28 0.21 1.00
CA ARG A 110 -13.66 -0.01 1.48
C ARG A 110 -13.81 0.07 2.99
N LYS A 111 -12.78 -0.29 3.77
CA LYS A 111 -12.82 -0.22 5.24
C LYS A 111 -12.33 1.11 5.77
N LEU A 112 -11.30 1.69 5.15
CA LEU A 112 -10.63 2.88 5.68
C LEU A 112 -11.30 4.19 5.23
N VAL A 113 -11.64 4.31 3.95
CA VAL A 113 -12.10 5.57 3.36
C VAL A 113 -13.43 6.03 3.97
N PRO A 114 -14.45 5.17 4.17
CA PRO A 114 -15.69 5.60 4.80
C PRO A 114 -15.49 6.10 6.24
N GLU A 115 -14.69 5.39 7.03
CA GLU A 115 -14.38 5.73 8.42
C GLU A 115 -13.65 7.08 8.52
N TYR A 116 -12.67 7.30 7.63
CA TYR A 116 -11.95 8.57 7.58
C TYR A 116 -12.83 9.71 7.06
N ARG A 117 -13.68 9.46 6.05
CA ARG A 117 -14.62 10.45 5.51
C ARG A 117 -15.59 10.94 6.57
N GLU A 118 -16.20 10.03 7.31
CA GLU A 118 -17.11 10.38 8.42
C GLU A 118 -16.41 11.24 9.47
N PHE A 119 -15.18 10.85 9.87
CA PHE A 119 -14.36 11.64 10.80
C PHE A 119 -14.02 13.02 10.23
N TYR A 120 -13.60 13.09 8.97
CA TYR A 120 -13.20 14.31 8.29
C TYR A 120 -14.37 15.31 8.21
N GLU A 121 -15.53 14.88 7.74
CA GLU A 121 -16.72 15.72 7.60
C GLU A 121 -17.27 16.20 8.96
N LYS A 122 -17.21 15.34 9.99
CA LYS A 122 -17.71 15.65 11.32
C LYS A 122 -16.89 16.71 12.05
N TYR A 123 -15.57 16.66 11.94
CA TYR A 123 -14.68 17.49 12.77
C TYR A 123 -13.99 18.63 12.01
N LEU A 124 -13.86 18.55 10.68
CA LEU A 124 -13.26 19.65 9.90
C LEU A 124 -13.97 21.00 10.11
N PRO A 125 -15.31 21.11 10.11
CA PRO A 125 -15.98 22.41 10.29
C PRO A 125 -15.66 23.07 11.63
N MET A 126 -15.45 22.29 12.69
CA MET A 126 -15.05 22.78 14.00
C MET A 126 -13.65 23.36 14.01
N LEU A 127 -12.76 22.82 13.16
CA LEU A 127 -11.39 23.28 13.05
C LEU A 127 -11.24 24.55 12.20
N ARG A 128 -12.22 24.88 11.32
CA ARG A 128 -12.23 26.06 10.40
C ARG A 128 -11.99 27.42 11.04
N GLN A 129 -12.06 27.53 12.36
CA GLN A 129 -11.75 28.76 13.09
C GLN A 129 -10.26 28.92 13.41
N ASP A 130 -9.46 27.85 13.36
CA ASP A 130 -8.03 27.89 13.64
C ASP A 130 -7.20 28.15 12.38
N ARG A 131 -6.27 29.10 12.43
CA ARG A 131 -5.45 29.55 11.29
C ARG A 131 -4.42 28.52 10.77
N ASN A 132 -4.37 27.30 11.31
CA ASN A 132 -3.36 26.27 11.01
C ASN A 132 -3.89 25.08 10.17
N ILE A 133 -5.07 25.20 9.55
CA ILE A 133 -5.77 24.09 8.89
C ILE A 133 -5.14 23.66 7.56
N GLU A 134 -4.55 24.58 6.81
CA GLU A 134 -4.07 24.28 5.45
C GLU A 134 -3.00 23.19 5.41
N THR A 135 -2.19 23.06 6.48
CA THR A 135 -1.19 21.98 6.61
C THR A 135 -1.77 20.68 7.18
N LEU A 136 -2.90 20.74 7.90
CA LEU A 136 -3.63 19.58 8.42
C LEU A 136 -4.54 18.92 7.38
N VAL A 137 -4.92 19.67 6.33
CA VAL A 137 -5.90 19.28 5.30
C VAL A 137 -5.28 18.67 4.04
N SER A 138 -3.97 18.39 4.03
CA SER A 138 -3.30 17.80 2.86
C SER A 138 -3.86 16.42 2.44
N PHE A 139 -4.59 15.72 3.30
CA PHE A 139 -5.23 14.43 3.02
C PHE A 139 -6.75 14.56 2.95
N LYS A 140 -7.27 15.05 1.82
CA LYS A 140 -8.70 14.88 1.53
C LYS A 140 -9.04 13.39 1.45
N PRO A 141 -10.25 12.96 1.88
CA PRO A 141 -10.70 11.57 1.71
C PRO A 141 -10.56 11.07 0.26
N ASP A 142 -10.79 11.94 -0.72
CA ASP A 142 -10.66 11.62 -2.15
C ASP A 142 -9.21 11.29 -2.56
N ASN A 143 -8.23 11.90 -1.89
CA ASN A 143 -6.81 11.60 -2.14
C ASN A 143 -6.40 10.25 -1.56
N LEU A 144 -7.06 9.76 -0.50
CA LEU A 144 -6.74 8.46 0.10
C LEU A 144 -6.96 7.32 -0.89
N GLU A 145 -8.03 7.36 -1.69
CA GLU A 145 -8.31 6.32 -2.69
C GLU A 145 -7.16 6.24 -3.72
N ASN A 146 -6.67 7.40 -4.18
CA ASN A 146 -5.54 7.48 -5.11
C ASN A 146 -4.24 6.94 -4.48
N TYR A 147 -3.94 7.28 -3.22
CA TYR A 147 -2.78 6.70 -2.54
C TYR A 147 -2.91 5.17 -2.39
N LEU A 148 -4.10 4.67 -2.07
CA LEU A 148 -4.32 3.24 -1.92
C LEU A 148 -4.23 2.49 -3.26
N SER A 149 -4.61 3.11 -4.38
CA SER A 149 -4.49 2.49 -5.71
C SER A 149 -3.05 2.24 -6.12
N ASP A 150 -2.11 3.05 -5.63
CA ASP A 150 -0.69 2.97 -5.99
C ASP A 150 0.10 1.93 -5.18
N LEU A 151 -0.53 1.31 -4.18
CA LEU A 151 0.12 0.31 -3.33
C LEU A 151 0.54 -0.96 -4.08
N PHE A 152 1.53 -1.65 -3.53
CA PHE A 152 1.94 -3.00 -3.93
C PHE A 152 2.59 -3.16 -5.31
N HIS A 153 3.02 -2.06 -5.93
CA HIS A 153 3.74 -2.08 -7.21
C HIS A 153 5.26 -2.05 -7.05
N GLY A 154 5.79 -1.91 -5.83
CA GLY A 154 7.23 -1.77 -5.59
C GLY A 154 7.78 -0.42 -6.02
N THR A 155 6.97 0.63 -5.99
CA THR A 155 7.43 1.98 -6.31
C THR A 155 8.56 2.34 -5.37
N THR A 156 9.79 2.46 -5.90
CA THR A 156 10.92 2.98 -5.14
C THR A 156 10.66 4.46 -4.96
N ILE A 157 10.31 4.86 -3.74
CA ILE A 157 10.21 6.27 -3.41
C ILE A 157 11.63 6.79 -3.41
N ILE A 158 12.09 7.27 -4.58
CA ILE A 158 13.32 8.05 -4.68
C ILE A 158 13.07 9.26 -3.80
N SER A 159 13.66 9.26 -2.61
CA SER A 159 13.74 10.44 -1.78
C SER A 159 14.60 11.44 -2.54
N ASP A 160 13.99 12.46 -3.12
CA ASP A 160 14.68 13.63 -3.63
C ASP A 160 15.45 14.30 -2.48
N SER A 161 16.73 13.96 -2.39
CA SER A 161 17.77 14.78 -1.80
C SER A 161 18.78 15.04 -2.90
N SER A 162 18.62 16.17 -3.59
CA SER A 162 19.51 16.65 -4.63
C SER A 162 20.94 16.86 -4.10
N HIS A 163 21.91 16.13 -4.63
CA HIS A 163 23.26 16.65 -4.83
C HIS A 163 23.76 16.24 -6.22
N SER A 164 23.92 17.25 -7.06
CA SER A 164 24.66 17.18 -8.31
C SER A 164 26.06 16.60 -8.08
N ALA A 165 26.42 15.57 -8.84
CA ALA A 165 27.80 15.29 -9.19
C ALA A 165 27.83 14.73 -10.61
N SER A 166 27.95 15.65 -11.56
CA SER A 166 28.54 15.41 -12.86
C SER A 166 29.90 14.71 -12.69
N SER A 167 30.05 13.53 -13.29
CA SER A 167 31.35 13.04 -13.75
C SER A 167 31.16 12.30 -15.08
N SER A 168 31.36 13.04 -16.15
CA SER A 168 31.73 12.54 -17.47
C SER A 168 33.17 11.99 -17.46
N LEU A 169 33.47 11.20 -18.49
CA LEU A 169 34.71 10.47 -18.86
C LEU A 169 34.73 9.00 -18.38
N SER A 170 34.84 7.97 -19.24
CA SER A 170 35.49 7.94 -20.55
C SER A 170 34.80 6.97 -21.52
N SER A 171 34.54 7.46 -22.73
CA SER A 171 34.36 6.64 -23.93
C SER A 171 35.73 6.13 -24.37
N SER A 172 35.95 4.83 -24.36
CA SER A 172 37.00 4.19 -25.13
C SER A 172 36.37 3.53 -26.35
N SER A 173 36.33 4.30 -27.43
CA SER A 173 36.30 3.76 -28.78
C SER A 173 37.61 3.02 -29.05
N CYS A 174 37.53 1.73 -29.37
CA CYS A 174 38.54 1.09 -30.22
C CYS A 174 37.91 0.94 -31.61
N CYS A 175 38.25 1.88 -32.50
CA CYS A 175 37.97 1.77 -33.93
C CYS A 175 39.08 0.97 -34.63
N SER A 176 38.61 0.03 -35.46
CA SER A 176 39.06 -0.23 -36.84
C SER A 176 40.46 -0.79 -37.11
N ILE A 177 40.50 -1.98 -37.71
CA ILE A 177 41.22 -2.20 -38.98
C ILE A 177 40.29 -2.99 -39.90
N GLY A 178 40.06 -2.48 -41.11
CA GLY A 178 39.30 -3.14 -42.16
C GLY A 178 40.17 -3.62 -43.34
N CYS A 179 39.46 -4.11 -44.37
CA CYS A 179 39.91 -4.31 -45.77
C CYS A 179 40.84 -5.54 -46.03
N VAL A 180 40.79 -6.33 -47.12
CA VAL A 180 40.23 -6.29 -48.49
C VAL A 180 40.17 -7.75 -49.05
N LYS A 181 39.26 -8.00 -50.02
CA LYS A 181 39.21 -9.01 -51.12
C LYS A 181 40.14 -10.24 -51.11
N ASN A 182 39.56 -11.41 -51.36
CA ASN A 182 39.51 -12.06 -52.69
C ASN A 182 38.35 -13.05 -52.77
#